data_AF-A0AAU7HBS1-F1
#
_entry.id   AF-A0AAU7HBS1-F1
#
_cell.length_a   1.000
_cell.length_b   1.000
_cell.length_c   1.000
_cell.angle_alpha   90.00
_cell.angle_beta   90.00
_cell.angle_gamma   90.00
#
_symmetry.space_group_name_H-M   'P 1'
#
loop_
_entity.id
_entity.type
_entity.pdbx_description
1 polymer ?
#
loop_
_entity_poly.entity_id
_entity_poly.type
_entity_poly.pdbx_seq_one_letter_code
_entity_poly.pdbx_strand_id
1 'polypeptide(L)'
;MAMYEVGTVTGAASQARVTGATTKWSQVALGIQPGSILVVYRSGSADLYAIKSVDSDTQLTLTRNITTAFSGASYGIITAETASTSSFANQLASAFAFWRSVVEGWSMALTGSGNITLTDPITGKQVTVPAIAGMAKASDLNALAKLTGGNKLDGSQVITSDNAGFILGKNSDLALLKKQGQGGTIAVGSGTPFRVQRSRANTVSPSDTFDDILVIGTDNQTTLPGDLAVGGSFDNTAKGKLYSQALELSMGTPYIDFHYNSSSADFTARIIQDRANRINCQVASFWVTDGRITASSTMPANPSIGTQLTSNPVRSMMQGRGAYGDVDGAYVQMYMEELVGTEHRLVLYADGFGRTDAWIFRAGGTISTGKGDVMTTGSDVRLKEGFTEAPRNALQRVERLGVCEYQMKGEDRRRRGFIAQQADTVDTTYTFMGCEQEIDGEKFQVMNVDYVAIIADLVSSVQELRKQLSDLVEINKQN
;
A
#
# COMPACT_ATOMS: atom_id res chain seq x y z
N MET A 1 100.48 -32.12 20.98
CA MET A 1 100.42 -32.88 22.25
C MET A 1 99.99 -31.99 23.41
N ALA A 2 98.87 -32.31 24.06
CA ALA A 2 98.49 -31.72 25.35
C ALA A 2 98.95 -32.65 26.49
N MET A 3 99.39 -32.08 27.61
CA MET A 3 99.91 -32.82 28.76
C MET A 3 99.15 -32.41 30.02
N TYR A 4 98.66 -33.39 30.78
CA TYR A 4 98.00 -33.15 32.06
C TYR A 4 98.98 -33.33 33.21
N GLU A 5 99.24 -32.26 33.96
CA GLU A 5 100.31 -32.20 34.99
C GLU A 5 99.80 -31.75 36.38
N VAL A 6 98.49 -31.79 36.58
CA VAL A 6 97.89 -31.31 37.84
C VAL A 6 98.08 -32.36 38.94
N GLY A 7 98.69 -31.98 40.06
CA GLY A 7 98.88 -32.80 41.25
C GLY A 7 100.22 -33.55 41.30
N THR A 8 100.35 -34.49 42.24
CA THR A 8 101.54 -35.34 42.40
C THR A 8 101.18 -36.81 42.49
N VAL A 9 102.10 -37.71 42.14
CA VAL A 9 101.86 -39.16 42.14
C VAL A 9 102.75 -39.89 43.14
N THR A 10 102.20 -40.95 43.72
CA THR A 10 102.89 -41.90 44.60
C THR A 10 102.64 -43.33 44.13
N GLY A 11 103.70 -44.14 44.08
CA GLY A 11 103.63 -45.53 43.66
C GLY A 11 104.73 -46.36 44.34
N ALA A 12 104.36 -47.54 44.81
CA ALA A 12 105.27 -48.47 45.47
C ALA A 12 105.93 -49.40 44.44
N ALA A 13 107.20 -49.77 44.69
CA ALA A 13 107.90 -50.74 43.85
C ALA A 13 107.14 -52.09 43.82
N SER A 14 107.21 -52.78 42.69
CA SER A 14 106.51 -54.04 42.43
C SER A 14 104.98 -53.99 42.45
N GLN A 15 104.36 -52.80 42.47
CA GLN A 15 102.92 -52.64 42.29
C GLN A 15 102.60 -51.97 40.96
N ALA A 16 101.43 -52.27 40.38
CA ALA A 16 100.91 -51.61 39.17
C ALA A 16 99.95 -50.45 39.49
N ARG A 17 99.92 -49.97 40.74
CA ARG A 17 98.96 -48.96 41.18
C ARG A 17 99.65 -47.64 41.47
N VAL A 18 99.09 -46.56 40.93
CA VAL A 18 99.53 -45.18 41.17
C VAL A 18 98.41 -44.42 41.87
N THR A 19 98.77 -43.74 42.94
CA THR A 19 97.86 -42.87 43.70
C THR A 19 98.22 -41.41 43.44
N GLY A 20 97.26 -40.64 42.97
CA GLY A 20 97.38 -39.20 42.73
C GLY A 20 96.88 -38.39 43.92
N ALA A 21 97.57 -37.29 44.23
CA ALA A 21 97.07 -36.25 45.13
C ALA A 21 96.57 -35.07 44.29
N THR A 22 95.37 -34.56 44.61
CA THR A 22 94.68 -33.44 43.92
C THR A 22 94.43 -33.63 42.42
N THR A 23 94.55 -34.86 41.91
CA THR A 23 94.33 -35.20 40.50
C THR A 23 92.84 -35.34 40.18
N LYS A 24 92.49 -35.27 38.88
CA LYS A 24 91.12 -35.34 38.35
C LYS A 24 90.99 -36.32 37.17
N TRP A 25 91.66 -37.47 37.28
CA TRP A 25 91.85 -38.38 36.15
C TRP A 25 90.57 -38.95 35.53
N SER A 26 89.44 -39.01 36.25
CA SER A 26 88.19 -39.56 35.71
C SER A 26 87.34 -38.56 34.92
N GLN A 27 87.74 -37.28 34.86
CA GLN A 27 87.02 -36.26 34.10
C GLN A 27 87.23 -36.43 32.60
N VAL A 28 86.16 -36.82 31.89
CA VAL A 28 86.18 -37.12 30.44
C VAL A 28 86.73 -35.95 29.61
N ALA A 29 86.46 -34.71 30.01
CA ALA A 29 86.93 -33.51 29.33
C ALA A 29 88.47 -33.33 29.35
N LEU A 30 89.18 -33.99 30.28
CA LEU A 30 90.65 -33.91 30.37
C LEU A 30 91.37 -34.88 29.45
N GLY A 31 90.65 -35.79 28.79
CA GLY A 31 91.21 -36.66 27.74
C GLY A 31 92.19 -37.74 28.23
N ILE A 32 92.16 -38.08 29.53
CA ILE A 32 92.95 -39.17 30.11
C ILE A 32 92.16 -40.47 29.96
N GLN A 33 92.75 -41.48 29.33
CA GLN A 33 92.06 -42.73 29.01
C GLN A 33 93.01 -43.94 29.12
N PRO A 34 92.48 -45.18 29.20
CA PRO A 34 93.28 -46.38 28.99
C PRO A 34 94.13 -46.26 27.72
N GLY A 35 95.43 -46.53 27.83
CA GLY A 35 96.41 -46.34 26.76
C GLY A 35 97.19 -45.02 26.80
N SER A 36 96.74 -44.02 27.57
CA SER A 36 97.53 -42.82 27.84
C SER A 36 98.86 -43.17 28.54
N ILE A 37 99.89 -42.36 28.32
CA ILE A 37 101.21 -42.56 28.91
C ILE A 37 101.40 -41.63 30.10
N LEU A 38 101.61 -42.22 31.28
CA LEU A 38 102.08 -41.54 32.48
C LEU A 38 103.60 -41.39 32.41
N VAL A 39 104.08 -40.15 32.53
CA VAL A 39 105.49 -39.78 32.60
C VAL A 39 105.79 -39.29 34.00
N VAL A 40 106.59 -40.03 34.78
CA VAL A 40 107.01 -39.62 36.14
C VAL A 40 108.40 -39.01 36.04
N TYR A 41 108.54 -37.76 36.43
CA TYR A 41 109.78 -37.00 36.28
C TYR A 41 110.79 -37.31 37.38
N ARG A 42 112.07 -37.46 37.01
CA ARG A 42 113.22 -37.63 37.93
C ARG A 42 114.30 -36.59 37.61
N SER A 43 115.28 -36.44 38.49
CA SER A 43 116.44 -35.59 38.23
C SER A 43 117.30 -36.16 37.09
N GLY A 44 117.10 -35.66 35.87
CA GLY A 44 117.86 -36.05 34.67
C GLY A 44 117.33 -37.29 33.93
N SER A 45 116.17 -37.85 34.32
CA SER A 45 115.53 -38.99 33.64
C SER A 45 114.00 -38.98 33.86
N ALA A 46 113.26 -39.85 33.18
CA ALA A 46 111.82 -40.03 33.41
C ALA A 46 111.41 -41.50 33.29
N ASP A 47 110.49 -41.94 34.14
CA ASP A 47 109.89 -43.27 34.09
C ASP A 47 108.58 -43.19 33.29
N LEU A 48 108.40 -44.05 32.28
CA LEU A 48 107.22 -44.08 31.43
C LEU A 48 106.38 -45.32 31.69
N TYR A 49 105.08 -45.12 31.96
CA TYR A 49 104.13 -46.19 32.20
C TYR A 49 102.86 -45.99 31.37
N ALA A 50 102.47 -47.00 30.60
CA ALA A 50 101.16 -46.98 29.94
C ALA A 50 100.05 -47.29 30.95
N ILE A 51 99.01 -46.47 30.96
CA ILE A 51 97.83 -46.59 31.84
C ILE A 51 96.95 -47.71 31.30
N LYS A 52 96.67 -48.72 32.13
CA LYS A 52 95.76 -49.82 31.82
C LYS A 52 94.30 -49.42 32.06
N SER A 53 94.03 -48.75 33.17
CA SER A 53 92.71 -48.22 33.52
C SER A 53 92.82 -46.96 34.35
N VAL A 54 91.82 -46.08 34.18
CA VAL A 54 91.56 -44.94 35.06
C VAL A 54 90.49 -45.40 36.05
N ASP A 55 90.89 -45.65 37.29
CA ASP A 55 89.99 -46.25 38.28
C ASP A 55 89.17 -45.17 39.01
N SER A 56 89.73 -43.98 39.19
CA SER A 56 89.04 -42.80 39.74
C SER A 56 89.84 -41.52 39.47
N ASP A 57 89.37 -40.37 39.96
CA ASP A 57 90.10 -39.10 39.93
C ASP A 57 91.53 -39.18 40.48
N THR A 58 91.79 -40.11 41.41
CA THR A 58 93.05 -40.21 42.18
C THR A 58 93.72 -41.57 42.09
N GLN A 59 93.24 -42.47 41.23
CA GLN A 59 93.79 -43.81 41.12
C GLN A 59 93.90 -44.29 39.67
N LEU A 60 95.10 -44.74 39.31
CA LEU A 60 95.37 -45.41 38.04
C LEU A 60 95.89 -46.81 38.31
N THR A 61 95.57 -47.71 37.39
CA THR A 61 96.25 -48.98 37.24
C THR A 61 97.11 -48.93 35.98
N LEU A 62 98.38 -49.28 36.10
CA LEU A 62 99.37 -49.33 35.04
C LEU A 62 99.39 -50.71 34.38
N THR A 63 99.89 -50.76 33.15
CA THR A 63 100.06 -52.01 32.39
C THR A 63 101.21 -52.89 32.89
N ARG A 64 102.15 -52.32 33.67
CA ARG A 64 103.32 -52.99 34.23
C ARG A 64 103.61 -52.50 35.64
N ASN A 65 104.32 -53.32 36.42
CA ASN A 65 104.70 -52.97 37.78
C ASN A 65 105.76 -51.85 37.79
N ILE A 66 105.66 -50.99 38.80
CA ILE A 66 106.61 -49.91 39.06
C ILE A 66 107.94 -50.53 39.49
N THR A 67 109.01 -50.17 38.79
CA THR A 67 110.36 -50.67 39.03
C THR A 67 111.04 -49.98 40.21
N THR A 68 110.88 -48.66 40.32
CA THR A 68 111.47 -47.84 41.38
C THR A 68 110.39 -47.00 42.04
N ALA A 69 110.22 -47.13 43.34
CA ALA A 69 109.21 -46.37 44.08
C ALA A 69 109.38 -44.85 43.90
N PHE A 70 108.27 -44.14 43.92
CA PHE A 70 108.23 -42.67 43.91
C PHE A 70 107.11 -42.20 44.85
N SER A 71 107.34 -41.08 45.54
CA SER A 71 106.37 -40.51 46.48
C SER A 71 106.33 -39.00 46.29
N GLY A 72 105.12 -38.45 46.15
CA GLY A 72 104.91 -37.03 45.87
C GLY A 72 105.60 -36.53 44.59
N ALA A 73 105.83 -37.40 43.60
CA ALA A 73 106.58 -37.04 42.40
C ALA A 73 105.74 -36.19 41.43
N SER A 74 106.39 -35.24 40.76
CA SER A 74 105.82 -34.54 39.61
C SER A 74 105.70 -35.49 38.42
N TYR A 75 104.65 -35.30 37.63
CA TYR A 75 104.35 -36.15 36.48
C TYR A 75 103.64 -35.35 35.41
N GLY A 76 103.51 -35.94 34.22
CA GLY A 76 102.40 -35.60 33.35
C GLY A 76 101.86 -36.80 32.59
N ILE A 77 100.63 -36.69 32.13
CA ILE A 77 99.97 -37.69 31.30
C ILE A 77 99.77 -37.10 29.90
N ILE A 78 100.25 -37.81 28.89
CA ILE A 78 100.05 -37.44 27.49
C ILE A 78 98.60 -37.77 27.11
N THR A 79 97.84 -36.74 26.72
CA THR A 79 96.45 -36.86 26.25
C THR A 79 96.39 -36.70 24.72
N ALA A 80 95.43 -37.36 24.08
CA ALA A 80 95.35 -37.48 22.61
C ALA A 80 95.16 -36.12 21.91
N GLU A 81 95.70 -35.98 20.68
CA GLU A 81 95.64 -34.74 19.89
C GLU A 81 94.24 -34.41 19.34
N THR A 82 93.91 -33.13 19.29
CA THR A 82 92.60 -32.50 19.03
C THR A 82 91.96 -32.71 17.63
N ALA A 83 92.26 -33.79 16.89
CA ALA A 83 91.68 -34.01 15.54
C ALA A 83 91.66 -35.48 15.06
N SER A 84 90.98 -36.41 15.75
CA SER A 84 90.78 -37.79 15.26
C SER A 84 89.41 -38.01 14.60
N THR A 85 89.31 -39.01 13.71
CA THR A 85 88.07 -39.45 13.03
C THR A 85 86.93 -39.80 14.00
N SER A 86 87.25 -40.29 15.20
CA SER A 86 86.28 -40.55 16.27
C SER A 86 85.62 -39.27 16.81
N SER A 87 86.36 -38.17 16.90
CA SER A 87 85.78 -36.86 17.27
C SER A 87 84.82 -36.35 16.20
N PHE A 88 85.15 -36.52 14.91
CA PHE A 88 84.26 -36.19 13.80
C PHE A 88 82.99 -37.06 13.80
N ALA A 89 83.11 -38.36 14.04
CA ALA A 89 81.96 -39.28 14.10
C ALA A 89 80.96 -38.88 15.20
N ASN A 90 81.45 -38.46 16.36
CA ASN A 90 80.60 -37.98 17.46
C ASN A 90 79.90 -36.65 17.11
N GLN A 91 80.61 -35.70 16.48
CA GLN A 91 80.00 -34.44 16.03
C GLN A 91 78.94 -34.68 14.95
N LEU A 92 79.21 -35.57 14.00
CA LEU A 92 78.26 -35.94 12.95
C LEU A 92 77.02 -36.64 13.53
N ALA A 93 77.19 -37.57 14.47
CA ALA A 93 76.09 -38.23 15.15
C ALA A 93 75.21 -37.24 15.93
N SER A 94 75.82 -36.27 16.62
CA SER A 94 75.08 -35.20 17.31
C SER A 94 74.29 -34.32 16.35
N ALA A 95 74.86 -33.96 15.19
CA ALA A 95 74.16 -33.18 14.18
C ALA A 95 72.97 -33.95 13.58
N PHE A 96 73.13 -35.25 13.32
CA PHE A 96 72.03 -36.10 12.81
C PHE A 96 70.91 -36.28 13.83
N ALA A 97 71.23 -36.42 15.11
CA ALA A 97 70.21 -36.50 16.17
C ALA A 97 69.38 -35.20 16.23
N PHE A 98 70.04 -34.04 16.12
CA PHE A 98 69.36 -32.74 16.05
C PHE A 98 68.44 -32.65 14.82
N TRP A 99 68.93 -32.97 13.62
CA TRP A 99 68.12 -32.92 12.39
C TRP A 99 66.91 -33.85 12.45
N ARG A 100 67.06 -35.06 13.00
CA ARG A 100 65.96 -36.01 13.15
C ARG A 100 64.84 -35.45 14.02
N SER A 101 65.16 -34.82 15.15
CA SER A 101 64.18 -34.20 16.04
C SER A 101 63.37 -33.09 15.35
N VAL A 102 64.03 -32.26 14.55
CA VAL A 102 63.35 -31.20 13.78
C VAL A 102 62.40 -31.80 12.73
N VAL A 103 62.82 -32.85 12.01
CA VAL A 103 61.98 -33.53 11.01
C VAL A 103 60.77 -34.21 11.65
N GLU A 104 60.93 -34.83 12.82
CA GLU A 104 59.83 -35.41 13.58
C GLU A 104 58.80 -34.33 14.00
N GLY A 105 59.26 -33.17 14.46
CA GLY A 105 58.39 -32.02 14.76
C GLY A 105 57.57 -31.54 13.55
N TRP A 106 58.20 -31.41 12.38
CA TRP A 106 57.49 -31.06 11.13
C TRP A 106 56.49 -32.13 10.68
N SER A 107 56.85 -33.41 10.81
CA SER A 107 55.94 -34.51 10.50
C SER A 107 54.68 -34.48 11.38
N MET A 108 54.85 -34.24 12.69
CA MET A 108 53.75 -34.09 13.63
C MET A 108 52.85 -32.90 13.27
N ALA A 109 53.43 -31.76 12.86
CA ALA A 109 52.68 -30.58 12.44
C ALA A 109 51.86 -30.80 11.17
N LEU A 110 52.41 -31.52 10.19
CA LEU A 110 51.79 -31.73 8.88
C LEU A 110 50.76 -32.87 8.88
N THR A 111 51.00 -33.93 9.66
CA THR A 111 50.22 -35.19 9.58
C THR A 111 49.46 -35.55 10.85
N GLY A 112 49.79 -34.92 11.98
CA GLY A 112 49.10 -35.12 13.24
C GLY A 112 47.67 -34.57 13.24
N SER A 113 46.91 -34.91 14.28
CA SER A 113 45.56 -34.37 14.53
C SER A 113 45.47 -33.81 15.94
N GLY A 114 44.61 -32.82 16.16
CA GLY A 114 44.48 -32.13 17.44
C GLY A 114 45.69 -31.25 17.78
N ASN A 115 45.89 -30.98 19.07
CA ASN A 115 47.03 -30.22 19.56
C ASN A 115 48.27 -31.12 19.65
N ILE A 116 49.35 -30.70 19.01
CA ILE A 116 50.65 -31.33 19.06
C ILE A 116 51.61 -30.50 19.92
N THR A 117 52.64 -31.15 20.47
CA THR A 117 53.69 -30.47 21.23
C THR A 117 55.01 -30.55 20.47
N LEU A 118 55.57 -29.40 20.12
CA LEU A 118 56.89 -29.28 19.50
C LEU A 118 57.90 -28.93 20.58
N THR A 119 59.03 -29.64 20.60
CA THR A 119 60.14 -29.38 21.54
C THR A 119 61.31 -28.79 20.78
N ASP A 120 61.86 -27.68 21.25
CA ASP A 120 63.12 -27.12 20.75
C ASP A 120 64.29 -28.05 21.17
N PRO A 121 65.00 -28.68 20.21
CA PRO A 121 66.06 -29.63 20.53
C PRO A 121 67.36 -28.99 21.06
N ILE A 122 67.49 -27.65 21.06
CA ILE A 122 68.64 -26.93 21.66
C ILE A 122 68.31 -26.48 23.08
N THR A 123 67.12 -25.91 23.30
CA THR A 123 66.76 -25.30 24.59
C THR A 123 65.87 -26.18 25.48
N GLY A 124 65.29 -27.26 24.92
CA GLY A 124 64.34 -28.14 25.61
C GLY A 124 62.95 -27.53 25.81
N LYS A 125 62.71 -26.30 25.33
CA LYS A 125 61.44 -25.59 25.49
C LYS A 125 60.35 -26.23 24.63
N GLN A 126 59.17 -26.43 25.21
CA GLN A 126 58.03 -27.01 24.52
C GLN A 126 57.00 -25.94 24.14
N VAL A 127 56.37 -26.08 22.98
CA VAL A 127 55.22 -25.28 22.53
C VAL A 127 54.11 -26.20 22.05
N THR A 128 52.89 -25.97 22.54
CA THR A 128 51.70 -26.70 22.09
C THR A 128 50.97 -25.88 21.03
N VAL A 129 50.80 -26.46 19.84
CA VAL A 129 50.10 -25.84 18.70
C VAL A 129 49.13 -26.85 18.08
N PRO A 130 48.03 -26.42 17.45
CA PRO A 130 47.23 -27.32 16.62
C PRO A 130 48.05 -27.84 15.44
N ALA A 131 47.98 -29.13 15.13
CA ALA A 131 48.45 -29.65 13.84
C ALA A 131 47.63 -29.03 12.70
N ILE A 132 48.14 -29.05 11.46
CA ILE A 132 47.45 -28.47 10.29
C ILE A 132 46.04 -29.04 10.12
N ALA A 133 45.86 -30.35 10.34
CA ALA A 133 44.53 -30.98 10.28
C ALA A 133 43.59 -30.55 11.42
N GLY A 134 44.13 -30.00 12.51
CA GLY A 134 43.42 -29.41 13.64
C GLY A 134 43.23 -27.89 13.56
N MET A 135 43.89 -27.20 12.62
CA MET A 135 43.58 -25.80 12.31
C MET A 135 42.24 -25.76 11.58
N ALA A 136 41.24 -25.16 12.23
CA ALA A 136 39.86 -24.93 11.79
C ALA A 136 39.42 -25.70 10.53
N LYS A 137 38.62 -26.76 10.70
CA LYS A 137 37.89 -27.37 9.57
C LYS A 137 36.94 -26.33 8.99
N ALA A 138 36.55 -26.45 7.71
CA ALA A 138 35.53 -25.57 7.12
C ALA A 138 34.21 -25.48 7.95
N SER A 139 33.94 -26.48 8.80
CA SER A 139 32.85 -26.46 9.78
C SER A 139 33.01 -25.43 10.90
N ASP A 140 34.22 -25.00 11.24
CA ASP A 140 34.46 -23.94 12.23
C ASP A 140 34.23 -22.54 11.63
N LEU A 141 34.26 -22.40 10.30
CA LEU A 141 33.74 -21.21 9.63
C LEU A 141 32.20 -21.10 9.79
N ASN A 142 31.47 -22.20 9.94
CA ASN A 142 30.04 -22.13 10.29
C ASN A 142 29.80 -21.61 11.72
N ALA A 143 30.77 -21.75 12.62
CA ALA A 143 30.70 -21.17 13.96
C ALA A 143 31.07 -19.67 13.95
N LEU A 144 32.00 -19.24 13.08
CA LEU A 144 32.28 -17.82 12.84
C LEU A 144 31.16 -17.13 12.03
N ALA A 145 30.44 -17.90 11.20
CA ALA A 145 29.23 -17.47 10.48
C ALA A 145 28.00 -17.34 11.40
N LYS A 146 28.07 -17.85 12.66
CA LYS A 146 27.18 -17.39 13.76
C LYS A 146 27.68 -16.04 14.27
N LEU A 147 27.69 -15.11 13.34
CA LEU A 147 27.72 -13.68 13.51
C LEU A 147 26.64 -13.26 14.54
N THR A 148 27.01 -13.32 15.81
CA THR A 148 26.15 -12.99 16.94
C THR A 148 26.44 -11.55 17.35
N GLY A 149 25.48 -10.66 17.07
CA GLY A 149 25.57 -9.23 17.31
C GLY A 149 26.12 -8.44 16.11
N GLY A 150 25.27 -7.59 15.53
CA GLY A 150 25.62 -6.47 14.62
C GLY A 150 26.80 -6.68 13.66
N ASN A 151 26.52 -7.21 12.46
CA ASN A 151 27.56 -7.54 11.49
C ASN A 151 27.88 -6.33 10.61
N LYS A 152 29.13 -5.89 10.63
CA LYS A 152 29.66 -4.93 9.66
C LYS A 152 30.37 -5.70 8.54
N LEU A 153 29.63 -6.05 7.50
CA LEU A 153 30.17 -6.70 6.31
C LEU A 153 30.54 -5.61 5.28
N ASP A 154 31.77 -5.64 4.79
CA ASP A 154 32.22 -4.70 3.75
C ASP A 154 31.89 -5.26 2.34
N GLY A 155 31.54 -4.38 1.40
CA GLY A 155 31.12 -4.76 0.05
C GLY A 155 29.72 -5.40 -0.08
N SER A 156 29.32 -5.68 -1.32
CA SER A 156 28.01 -6.30 -1.64
C SER A 156 27.93 -7.75 -1.16
N GLN A 157 26.85 -8.08 -0.46
CA GLN A 157 26.55 -9.46 -0.08
C GLN A 157 25.65 -10.08 -1.15
N VAL A 158 26.06 -11.20 -1.76
CA VAL A 158 25.32 -11.88 -2.83
C VAL A 158 24.84 -13.24 -2.34
N ILE A 159 23.53 -13.49 -2.46
CA ILE A 159 22.92 -14.79 -2.17
C ILE A 159 22.74 -15.53 -3.49
N THR A 160 23.52 -16.59 -3.70
CA THR A 160 23.60 -17.33 -4.97
C THR A 160 22.69 -18.56 -5.02
N SER A 161 22.20 -19.03 -3.87
CA SER A 161 21.31 -20.18 -3.76
C SER A 161 19.84 -19.77 -3.77
N ASP A 162 18.99 -20.55 -4.45
CA ASP A 162 17.54 -20.44 -4.32
C ASP A 162 17.09 -20.83 -2.90
N ASN A 163 15.99 -20.25 -2.44
CA ASN A 163 15.42 -20.43 -1.10
C ASN A 163 16.34 -19.96 0.06
N ALA A 164 17.29 -19.06 -0.23
CA ALA A 164 18.11 -18.39 0.77
C ALA A 164 17.74 -16.89 0.85
N GLY A 165 18.03 -16.27 1.99
CA GLY A 165 17.64 -14.88 2.27
C GLY A 165 18.38 -14.29 3.46
N PHE A 166 18.26 -12.97 3.65
CA PHE A 166 18.65 -12.30 4.88
C PHE A 166 17.43 -12.21 5.78
N ILE A 167 17.42 -12.99 6.87
CA ILE A 167 16.32 -13.01 7.84
C ILE A 167 16.66 -12.03 8.96
N LEU A 168 15.76 -11.06 9.16
CA LEU A 168 15.87 -10.00 10.15
C LEU A 168 14.90 -10.28 11.29
N GLY A 169 15.38 -10.25 12.53
CA GLY A 169 14.56 -10.48 13.72
C GLY A 169 14.74 -11.87 14.34
N LYS A 170 14.51 -11.99 15.66
CA LYS A 170 14.64 -13.27 16.39
C LYS A 170 13.53 -14.28 16.03
N ASN A 171 12.44 -13.83 15.41
CA ASN A 171 11.23 -14.62 15.15
C ASN A 171 11.02 -14.98 13.67
N SER A 172 11.95 -14.62 12.77
CA SER A 172 11.85 -14.85 11.32
C SER A 172 10.62 -14.19 10.67
N ASP A 173 10.25 -13.01 11.15
CA ASP A 173 9.08 -12.22 10.77
C ASP A 173 9.32 -11.25 9.60
N LEU A 174 10.59 -11.01 9.21
CA LEU A 174 10.96 -10.22 8.03
C LEU A 174 12.14 -10.87 7.29
N ALA A 175 12.04 -11.01 5.96
CA ALA A 175 13.12 -11.55 5.14
C ALA A 175 13.19 -10.92 3.74
N LEU A 176 14.41 -10.81 3.19
CA LEU A 176 14.64 -10.64 1.76
C LEU A 176 14.75 -12.04 1.13
N LEU A 177 13.79 -12.45 0.29
CA LEU A 177 13.67 -13.81 -0.21
C LEU A 177 13.84 -13.90 -1.73
N LYS A 178 14.55 -14.94 -2.17
CA LYS A 178 14.51 -15.45 -3.55
C LYS A 178 13.93 -16.86 -3.53
N LYS A 179 12.67 -17.01 -3.97
CA LYS A 179 11.94 -18.28 -4.03
C LYS A 179 11.84 -18.76 -5.48
N GLN A 180 12.02 -20.05 -5.71
CA GLN A 180 11.86 -20.65 -7.05
C GLN A 180 10.48 -20.31 -7.64
N GLY A 181 10.44 -19.80 -8.88
CA GLY A 181 9.19 -19.39 -9.55
C GLY A 181 8.62 -18.04 -9.11
N GLN A 182 9.28 -17.34 -8.18
CA GLN A 182 8.94 -15.99 -7.75
C GLN A 182 10.12 -15.04 -8.02
N GLY A 183 9.84 -13.75 -8.27
CA GLY A 183 10.86 -12.71 -8.22
C GLY A 183 11.46 -12.54 -6.81
N GLY A 184 12.48 -11.70 -6.67
CA GLY A 184 12.98 -11.31 -5.35
C GLY A 184 11.93 -10.49 -4.59
N THR A 185 11.71 -10.79 -3.32
CA THR A 185 10.68 -10.12 -2.50
C THR A 185 11.19 -9.74 -1.11
N ILE A 186 10.50 -8.76 -0.51
CA ILE A 186 10.48 -8.57 0.94
C ILE A 186 9.28 -9.35 1.46
N ALA A 187 9.52 -10.39 2.25
CA ALA A 187 8.47 -11.23 2.81
C ALA A 187 8.32 -10.96 4.30
N VAL A 188 7.08 -11.00 4.77
CA VAL A 188 6.70 -10.67 6.13
C VAL A 188 5.86 -11.82 6.69
N GLY A 189 6.11 -12.21 7.95
CA GLY A 189 5.35 -13.25 8.62
C GLY A 189 3.91 -12.80 8.89
N SER A 190 2.93 -13.69 8.75
CA SER A 190 1.51 -13.34 8.92
C SER A 190 1.09 -13.02 10.35
N GLY A 191 1.92 -13.38 11.34
CA GLY A 191 1.62 -13.19 12.77
C GLY A 191 1.85 -11.77 13.29
N THR A 192 2.56 -10.92 12.54
CA THR A 192 2.93 -9.56 12.97
C THR A 192 2.85 -8.59 11.79
N PRO A 193 2.40 -7.34 12.00
CA PRO A 193 2.36 -6.35 10.93
C PRO A 193 3.77 -5.95 10.48
N PHE A 194 3.92 -5.70 9.18
CA PHE A 194 5.11 -5.04 8.65
C PHE A 194 4.92 -3.54 8.65
N ARG A 195 5.92 -2.80 9.13
CA ARG A 195 5.82 -1.35 9.33
C ARG A 195 7.04 -0.66 8.73
N VAL A 196 6.79 0.38 7.95
CA VAL A 196 7.77 1.42 7.66
C VAL A 196 7.50 2.55 8.63
N GLN A 197 8.49 2.87 9.45
CA GLN A 197 8.33 3.82 10.54
C GLN A 197 9.44 4.87 10.52
N ARG A 198 9.16 6.01 11.14
CA ARG A 198 10.12 7.09 11.38
C ARG A 198 10.39 7.21 12.88
N SER A 199 11.65 7.29 13.27
CA SER A 199 12.01 7.65 14.65
C SER A 199 11.60 9.10 14.91
N ARG A 200 11.09 9.38 16.11
CA ARG A 200 10.84 10.75 16.57
C ARG A 200 12.13 11.51 16.91
N ALA A 201 13.26 10.82 16.99
CA ALA A 201 14.57 11.43 17.14
C ALA A 201 15.22 11.70 15.77
N ASN A 202 16.27 12.54 15.75
CA ASN A 202 17.01 12.87 14.53
C ASN A 202 17.84 11.70 13.97
N THR A 203 18.18 10.73 14.82
CA THR A 203 18.93 9.53 14.49
C THR A 203 18.22 8.32 15.07
N VAL A 204 18.28 7.18 14.39
CA VAL A 204 17.54 5.97 14.79
C VAL A 204 18.28 5.18 15.86
N SER A 205 17.58 4.85 16.96
CA SER A 205 17.97 3.88 17.99
C SER A 205 16.86 2.85 18.24
N PRO A 206 17.18 1.57 18.56
CA PRO A 206 16.17 0.58 18.93
C PRO A 206 15.30 0.94 20.14
N SER A 207 15.76 1.89 20.98
CA SER A 207 15.02 2.38 22.14
C SER A 207 14.08 3.56 21.83
N ASP A 208 14.07 4.06 20.59
CA ASP A 208 13.25 5.21 20.23
C ASP A 208 11.76 4.88 20.19
N THR A 209 10.93 5.92 20.24
CA THR A 209 9.54 5.85 19.82
C THR A 209 9.41 6.14 18.34
N PHE A 210 8.53 5.41 17.67
CA PHE A 210 8.36 5.47 16.22
C PHE A 210 6.92 5.80 15.84
N ASP A 211 6.77 6.56 14.75
CA ASP A 211 5.49 6.79 14.09
C ASP A 211 5.40 5.93 12.82
N ASP A 212 4.24 5.30 12.61
CA ASP A 212 3.96 4.54 11.39
C ASP A 212 3.81 5.47 10.18
N ILE A 213 4.43 5.08 9.07
CA ILE A 213 4.24 5.72 7.76
C ILE A 213 3.44 4.80 6.84
N LEU A 214 3.75 3.51 6.87
CA LEU A 214 3.04 2.46 6.14
C LEU A 214 2.96 1.22 7.02
N VAL A 215 1.78 0.63 7.09
CA VAL A 215 1.55 -0.63 7.81
C VAL A 215 0.90 -1.61 6.86
N ILE A 216 1.48 -2.80 6.74
CA ILE A 216 0.79 -3.98 6.20
C ILE A 216 0.29 -4.75 7.41
N GLY A 217 -1.02 -4.71 7.63
CA GLY A 217 -1.69 -5.39 8.73
C GLY A 217 -1.70 -6.91 8.55
N THR A 218 -1.99 -7.62 9.64
CA THR A 218 -2.16 -9.08 9.63
C THR A 218 -3.40 -9.53 8.86
N ASP A 219 -4.27 -8.59 8.51
CA ASP A 219 -5.45 -8.71 7.64
C ASP A 219 -5.13 -8.51 6.15
N ASN A 220 -3.85 -8.37 5.80
CA ASN A 220 -3.34 -8.04 4.46
C ASN A 220 -3.77 -6.66 3.93
N GLN A 221 -4.19 -5.76 4.82
CA GLN A 221 -4.56 -4.40 4.44
C GLN A 221 -3.36 -3.46 4.59
N THR A 222 -3.19 -2.54 3.64
CA THR A 222 -2.23 -1.44 3.75
C THR A 222 -2.91 -0.25 4.41
N THR A 223 -2.33 0.27 5.49
CA THR A 223 -2.75 1.52 6.14
C THR A 223 -1.64 2.56 6.00
N LEU A 224 -2.06 3.77 5.60
CA LEU A 224 -1.23 4.98 5.60
C LEU A 224 -1.85 5.93 6.64
N PRO A 225 -1.18 6.18 7.79
CA PRO A 225 -1.75 7.04 8.83
C PRO A 225 -1.90 8.51 8.43
N GLY A 226 -1.16 8.96 7.41
CA GLY A 226 -1.29 10.29 6.83
C GLY A 226 -1.86 10.26 5.41
N ASP A 227 -1.92 11.43 4.79
CA ASP A 227 -2.45 11.60 3.44
C ASP A 227 -1.64 10.82 2.40
N LEU A 228 -2.35 10.20 1.44
CA LEU A 228 -1.75 9.62 0.25
C LEU A 228 -1.73 10.67 -0.87
N ALA A 229 -0.57 11.28 -1.11
CA ALA A 229 -0.35 12.14 -2.28
C ALA A 229 0.00 11.31 -3.51
N VAL A 230 -0.87 11.29 -4.52
CA VAL A 230 -0.65 10.59 -5.79
C VAL A 230 -0.39 11.62 -6.89
N GLY A 231 0.85 11.69 -7.39
CA GLY A 231 1.22 12.60 -8.50
C GLY A 231 0.77 12.13 -9.89
N GLY A 232 0.13 10.96 -9.97
CA GLY A 232 -0.36 10.33 -11.20
C GLY A 232 -1.68 9.61 -10.96
N SER A 233 -1.91 8.49 -11.67
CA SER A 233 -3.16 7.73 -11.56
C SER A 233 -3.23 6.87 -10.29
N PHE A 234 -4.41 6.77 -9.71
CA PHE A 234 -4.77 5.73 -8.75
C PHE A 234 -5.46 4.58 -9.49
N ASP A 235 -4.75 3.48 -9.75
CA ASP A 235 -5.30 2.29 -10.42
C ASP A 235 -5.90 1.32 -9.41
N ASN A 236 -7.20 1.08 -9.53
CA ASN A 236 -7.95 0.12 -8.71
C ASN A 236 -8.73 -0.89 -9.56
N THR A 237 -8.26 -1.18 -10.77
CA THR A 237 -8.98 -2.01 -11.76
C THR A 237 -9.27 -3.43 -11.25
N ALA A 238 -8.39 -4.00 -10.42
CA ALA A 238 -8.52 -5.38 -9.92
C ALA A 238 -9.62 -5.59 -8.86
N LYS A 239 -10.06 -4.54 -8.16
CA LYS A 239 -11.03 -4.62 -7.05
C LYS A 239 -12.21 -3.65 -7.18
N GLY A 240 -12.09 -2.60 -8.00
CA GLY A 240 -13.19 -1.79 -8.54
C GLY A 240 -13.90 -0.83 -7.58
N LYS A 241 -13.57 -0.80 -6.29
CA LYS A 241 -14.25 0.03 -5.28
C LYS A 241 -13.29 0.93 -4.50
N LEU A 242 -13.61 2.22 -4.40
CA LEU A 242 -12.98 3.17 -3.49
C LEU A 242 -13.92 3.40 -2.30
N TYR A 243 -13.51 3.00 -1.10
CA TYR A 243 -14.24 3.27 0.13
C TYR A 243 -13.65 4.51 0.81
N SER A 244 -14.44 5.58 0.87
CA SER A 244 -14.08 6.83 1.55
C SER A 244 -15.33 7.43 2.21
N GLN A 245 -15.16 8.22 3.27
CA GLN A 245 -16.24 9.01 3.87
C GLN A 245 -16.70 10.12 2.91
N ALA A 246 -15.77 10.70 2.13
CA ALA A 246 -16.03 11.79 1.20
C ALA A 246 -15.04 11.79 0.02
N LEU A 247 -15.41 12.46 -1.06
CA LEU A 247 -14.53 12.76 -2.20
C LEU A 247 -14.54 14.28 -2.40
N GLU A 248 -13.44 14.94 -2.05
CA GLU A 248 -13.24 16.37 -2.24
C GLU A 248 -12.27 16.63 -3.39
N LEU A 249 -12.64 17.54 -4.30
CA LEU A 249 -11.86 17.92 -5.48
C LEU A 249 -11.71 19.45 -5.48
N SER A 250 -10.49 19.96 -5.31
CA SER A 250 -10.24 21.38 -4.99
C SER A 250 -9.36 22.14 -6.02
N MET A 251 -9.27 21.60 -7.24
CA MET A 251 -8.54 22.19 -8.38
C MET A 251 -9.40 23.22 -9.14
N GLY A 252 -8.84 23.92 -10.15
CA GLY A 252 -9.51 25.06 -10.80
C GLY A 252 -10.83 24.74 -11.52
N THR A 253 -10.92 23.55 -12.12
CA THR A 253 -12.16 22.98 -12.70
C THR A 253 -12.24 21.50 -12.32
N PRO A 254 -12.62 21.19 -11.08
CA PRO A 254 -12.61 19.83 -10.58
C PRO A 254 -13.71 19.01 -11.27
N TYR A 255 -13.40 17.76 -11.61
CA TYR A 255 -14.33 16.87 -12.29
C TYR A 255 -14.18 15.40 -11.91
N ILE A 256 -15.27 14.66 -12.12
CA ILE A 256 -15.29 13.20 -12.19
C ILE A 256 -15.60 12.83 -13.64
N ASP A 257 -14.67 12.10 -14.26
CA ASP A 257 -14.73 11.79 -15.67
C ASP A 257 -15.14 10.36 -15.97
N PHE A 258 -15.94 10.19 -17.02
CA PHE A 258 -16.42 8.88 -17.46
C PHE A 258 -16.06 8.65 -18.93
N HIS A 259 -15.25 7.61 -19.16
CA HIS A 259 -14.92 7.08 -20.48
C HIS A 259 -15.67 5.78 -20.72
N TYR A 260 -16.60 5.78 -21.67
CA TYR A 260 -17.24 4.55 -22.12
C TYR A 260 -16.29 3.75 -23.03
N ASN A 261 -16.10 2.46 -22.74
CA ASN A 261 -15.29 1.52 -23.53
C ASN A 261 -13.85 2.01 -23.82
N SER A 262 -13.21 2.63 -22.83
CA SER A 262 -11.84 3.15 -22.95
C SER A 262 -11.62 4.10 -24.14
N SER A 263 -12.65 4.87 -24.50
CA SER A 263 -12.57 5.88 -25.55
C SER A 263 -11.42 6.85 -25.30
N SER A 264 -10.65 7.15 -26.36
CA SER A 264 -9.59 8.17 -26.35
C SER A 264 -10.12 9.60 -26.51
N ALA A 265 -11.42 9.77 -26.75
CA ALA A 265 -12.05 11.08 -26.67
C ALA A 265 -11.91 11.63 -25.24
N ASP A 266 -11.54 12.91 -25.12
CA ASP A 266 -11.57 13.64 -23.86
C ASP A 266 -13.02 13.71 -23.41
N PHE A 267 -13.36 12.80 -22.49
CA PHE A 267 -14.66 12.45 -21.90
C PHE A 267 -15.82 12.05 -22.83
N THR A 268 -16.64 11.13 -22.33
CA THR A 268 -17.97 10.83 -22.91
C THR A 268 -19.12 11.37 -22.05
N ALA A 269 -18.89 11.51 -20.74
CA ALA A 269 -19.78 12.10 -19.76
C ALA A 269 -18.96 12.60 -18.56
N ARG A 270 -19.37 13.70 -17.92
CA ARG A 270 -18.62 14.27 -16.78
C ARG A 270 -19.52 14.99 -15.79
N ILE A 271 -19.16 14.93 -14.50
CA ILE A 271 -19.66 15.85 -13.47
C ILE A 271 -18.54 16.84 -13.17
N ILE A 272 -18.76 18.12 -13.40
CA ILE A 272 -17.72 19.16 -13.34
C ILE A 272 -18.24 20.43 -12.68
N GLN A 273 -17.38 21.08 -11.91
CA GLN A 273 -17.56 22.48 -11.55
C GLN A 273 -16.77 23.33 -12.55
N ASP A 274 -17.45 23.83 -13.56
CA ASP A 274 -16.86 24.62 -14.66
C ASP A 274 -16.96 26.13 -14.41
N ARG A 275 -17.72 26.55 -13.39
CA ARG A 275 -17.88 27.93 -12.90
C ARG A 275 -18.20 27.92 -11.40
N ALA A 276 -18.01 29.06 -10.72
CA ALA A 276 -18.34 29.18 -9.30
C ALA A 276 -19.83 28.86 -9.02
N ASN A 277 -20.09 28.16 -7.91
CA ASN A 277 -21.44 27.82 -7.40
C ASN A 277 -22.33 26.99 -8.36
N ARG A 278 -21.73 26.21 -9.28
CA ARG A 278 -22.47 25.35 -10.21
C ARG A 278 -21.83 23.98 -10.34
N ILE A 279 -22.63 22.93 -10.17
CA ILE A 279 -22.31 21.59 -10.66
C ILE A 279 -22.95 21.42 -12.03
N ASN A 280 -22.14 21.11 -13.04
CA ASN A 280 -22.58 20.84 -14.40
C ASN A 280 -22.41 19.34 -14.69
N CYS A 281 -23.52 18.66 -15.00
CA CYS A 281 -23.50 17.32 -15.55
C CYS A 281 -23.40 17.44 -17.08
N GLN A 282 -22.17 17.42 -17.61
CA GLN A 282 -21.91 17.53 -19.04
C GLN A 282 -22.17 16.19 -19.72
N VAL A 283 -23.43 15.99 -20.14
CA VAL A 283 -23.90 14.77 -20.79
C VAL A 283 -24.83 15.11 -21.96
N ALA A 284 -24.83 14.27 -23.00
CA ALA A 284 -25.79 14.39 -24.11
C ALA A 284 -27.20 13.93 -23.72
N SER A 285 -27.31 13.03 -22.74
CA SER A 285 -28.57 12.48 -22.25
C SER A 285 -28.46 12.18 -20.76
N PHE A 286 -29.34 12.79 -19.95
CA PHE A 286 -29.43 12.54 -18.51
C PHE A 286 -30.63 11.63 -18.22
N TRP A 287 -30.38 10.33 -18.05
CA TRP A 287 -31.43 9.34 -17.78
C TRP A 287 -31.54 9.08 -16.27
N VAL A 288 -32.78 9.15 -15.76
CA VAL A 288 -33.13 8.85 -14.37
C VAL A 288 -34.13 7.70 -14.37
N THR A 289 -33.65 6.47 -14.16
CA THR A 289 -34.49 5.27 -14.13
C THR A 289 -35.10 5.09 -12.74
N ASP A 290 -36.43 4.91 -12.67
CA ASP A 290 -37.20 4.72 -11.43
C ASP A 290 -37.00 5.81 -10.36
N GLY A 291 -36.41 6.95 -10.73
CA GLY A 291 -36.06 8.05 -9.85
C GLY A 291 -36.88 9.32 -10.12
N ARG A 292 -36.72 10.31 -9.25
CA ARG A 292 -37.41 11.61 -9.35
C ARG A 292 -36.39 12.74 -9.57
N ILE A 293 -36.74 13.71 -10.40
CA ILE A 293 -36.07 15.01 -10.46
C ILE A 293 -36.87 15.96 -9.58
N THR A 294 -36.28 16.43 -8.48
CA THR A 294 -36.97 17.29 -7.50
C THR A 294 -36.21 18.60 -7.33
N ALA A 295 -36.85 19.71 -7.67
CA ALA A 295 -36.46 21.03 -7.20
C ALA A 295 -37.27 21.34 -5.94
N SER A 296 -36.61 21.75 -4.86
CA SER A 296 -37.30 22.03 -3.59
C SER A 296 -36.70 23.25 -2.90
N SER A 297 -37.50 23.82 -2.00
CA SER A 297 -37.11 24.90 -1.10
C SER A 297 -37.56 24.52 0.30
N THR A 298 -36.76 24.84 1.32
CA THR A 298 -37.17 24.67 2.72
C THR A 298 -38.15 25.79 3.09
N MET A 299 -39.39 25.43 3.40
CA MET A 299 -40.44 26.39 3.78
C MET A 299 -40.28 26.86 5.24
N PRO A 300 -40.76 28.07 5.59
CA PRO A 300 -40.83 28.52 6.97
C PRO A 300 -41.74 27.62 7.81
N ALA A 301 -41.43 27.44 9.10
CA ALA A 301 -42.12 26.47 9.96
C ALA A 301 -43.59 26.80 10.29
N ASN A 302 -43.98 28.08 10.24
CA ASN A 302 -45.36 28.55 10.55
C ASN A 302 -45.69 29.82 9.75
N PRO A 303 -45.89 29.71 8.42
CA PRO A 303 -46.27 30.86 7.62
C PRO A 303 -47.69 31.32 7.99
N SER A 304 -47.94 32.62 8.00
CA SER A 304 -49.27 33.16 8.28
C SER A 304 -50.27 32.79 7.18
N ILE A 305 -51.54 32.62 7.53
CA ILE A 305 -52.63 32.45 6.56
C ILE A 305 -52.62 33.65 5.59
N GLY A 306 -52.74 33.36 4.28
CA GLY A 306 -52.64 34.35 3.21
C GLY A 306 -51.21 34.63 2.71
N THR A 307 -50.19 33.99 3.27
CA THR A 307 -48.81 34.08 2.75
C THR A 307 -48.70 33.31 1.43
N GLN A 308 -48.04 33.90 0.44
CA GLN A 308 -47.65 33.19 -0.78
C GLN A 308 -46.32 32.48 -0.57
N LEU A 309 -46.30 31.17 -0.78
CA LEU A 309 -45.10 30.35 -0.81
C LEU A 309 -44.87 29.83 -2.22
N THR A 310 -43.60 29.72 -2.61
CA THR A 310 -43.17 29.28 -3.96
C THR A 310 -41.99 28.32 -3.82
N SER A 311 -42.07 27.16 -4.47
CA SER A 311 -40.97 26.21 -4.52
C SER A 311 -39.93 26.59 -5.57
N ASN A 312 -38.70 26.11 -5.41
CA ASN A 312 -37.70 26.22 -6.48
C ASN A 312 -38.18 25.51 -7.76
N PRO A 313 -37.93 26.08 -8.94
CA PRO A 313 -38.42 25.53 -10.20
C PRO A 313 -37.53 24.44 -10.79
N VAL A 314 -38.12 23.58 -11.61
CA VAL A 314 -37.41 22.86 -12.68
C VAL A 314 -37.49 23.72 -13.94
N ARG A 315 -36.33 24.01 -14.55
CA ARG A 315 -36.19 25.02 -15.61
C ARG A 315 -35.53 24.45 -16.87
N SER A 316 -36.04 24.85 -18.03
CA SER A 316 -35.37 24.77 -19.33
C SER A 316 -35.04 26.18 -19.81
N MET A 317 -33.82 26.39 -20.30
CA MET A 317 -33.27 27.73 -20.51
C MET A 317 -32.47 27.81 -21.82
N MET A 318 -32.64 28.93 -22.54
CA MET A 318 -31.80 29.32 -23.67
C MET A 318 -30.78 30.35 -23.20
N GLN A 319 -29.62 29.87 -22.73
CA GLN A 319 -28.60 30.73 -22.17
C GLN A 319 -28.12 31.81 -23.17
N GLY A 320 -28.12 33.07 -22.75
CA GLY A 320 -27.69 34.22 -23.56
C GLY A 320 -28.62 34.59 -24.72
N ARG A 321 -29.85 34.06 -24.77
CA ARG A 321 -30.87 34.40 -25.78
C ARG A 321 -32.08 35.02 -25.10
N GLY A 322 -32.42 36.27 -25.42
CA GLY A 322 -33.59 36.97 -24.89
C GLY A 322 -33.80 38.31 -25.60
N ALA A 323 -34.92 38.99 -25.37
CA ALA A 323 -35.04 40.39 -25.81
C ALA A 323 -34.20 41.30 -24.91
N TYR A 324 -33.89 42.49 -25.43
CA TYR A 324 -33.26 43.58 -24.66
C TYR A 324 -31.89 43.27 -24.02
N GLY A 325 -31.16 42.28 -24.54
CA GLY A 325 -29.83 41.96 -24.05
C GLY A 325 -29.82 41.21 -22.71
N ASP A 326 -30.92 40.52 -22.38
CA ASP A 326 -31.00 39.65 -21.21
C ASP A 326 -29.88 38.60 -21.20
N VAL A 327 -28.93 38.77 -20.27
CA VAL A 327 -27.77 37.90 -20.07
C VAL A 327 -28.14 36.58 -19.39
N ASP A 328 -29.25 36.57 -18.65
CA ASP A 328 -29.77 35.40 -17.95
C ASP A 328 -30.56 34.51 -18.91
N GLY A 329 -31.04 35.03 -20.03
CA GLY A 329 -31.64 34.29 -21.14
C GLY A 329 -33.08 33.84 -20.91
N ALA A 330 -33.78 33.53 -22.00
CA ALA A 330 -35.17 33.12 -22.03
C ALA A 330 -35.34 31.72 -21.46
N TYR A 331 -36.41 31.49 -20.70
CA TYR A 331 -36.65 30.21 -20.05
C TYR A 331 -38.13 29.88 -19.93
N VAL A 332 -38.38 28.57 -19.78
CA VAL A 332 -39.65 28.04 -19.30
C VAL A 332 -39.39 27.23 -18.04
N GLN A 333 -40.32 27.29 -17.10
CA GLN A 333 -40.17 26.58 -15.84
C GLN A 333 -41.50 26.14 -15.25
N MET A 334 -41.42 25.14 -14.39
CA MET A 334 -42.54 24.65 -13.59
C MET A 334 -42.19 24.66 -12.11
N TYR A 335 -43.13 25.10 -11.28
CA TYR A 335 -42.99 25.13 -9.83
C TYR A 335 -44.35 25.07 -9.13
N MET A 336 -44.32 24.72 -7.85
CA MET A 336 -45.50 24.70 -6.99
C MET A 336 -45.61 26.01 -6.23
N GLU A 337 -46.84 26.45 -6.03
CA GLU A 337 -47.18 27.57 -5.18
C GLU A 337 -48.28 27.18 -4.19
N GLU A 338 -48.22 27.76 -2.99
CA GLU A 338 -49.26 27.66 -1.98
C GLU A 338 -49.64 29.05 -1.51
N LEU A 339 -50.95 29.37 -1.53
CA LEU A 339 -51.50 30.46 -0.75
C LEU A 339 -51.96 29.86 0.58
N VAL A 340 -51.19 30.11 1.64
CA VAL A 340 -51.29 29.37 2.90
C VAL A 340 -52.69 29.46 3.49
N GLY A 341 -53.27 28.30 3.77
CA GLY A 341 -54.63 28.16 4.30
C GLY A 341 -55.74 28.38 3.26
N THR A 342 -55.41 28.61 1.99
CA THR A 342 -56.40 28.85 0.91
C THR A 342 -56.28 27.81 -0.21
N GLU A 343 -55.13 27.68 -0.86
CA GLU A 343 -54.99 26.80 -2.03
C GLU A 343 -53.54 26.40 -2.32
N HIS A 344 -53.37 25.35 -3.12
CA HIS A 344 -52.12 25.01 -3.79
C HIS A 344 -52.33 24.96 -5.31
N ARG A 345 -51.27 25.26 -6.07
CA ARG A 345 -51.33 25.34 -7.53
C ARG A 345 -50.00 24.97 -8.18
N LEU A 346 -50.07 24.41 -9.37
CA LEU A 346 -48.93 24.28 -10.28
C LEU A 346 -48.89 25.52 -11.18
N VAL A 347 -47.69 26.10 -11.31
CA VAL A 347 -47.46 27.22 -12.22
C VAL A 347 -46.53 26.77 -13.34
N LEU A 348 -47.00 26.93 -14.58
CA LEU A 348 -46.15 26.91 -15.76
C LEU A 348 -45.85 28.36 -16.13
N TYR A 349 -44.57 28.70 -16.16
CA TYR A 349 -44.11 30.08 -16.34
C TYR A 349 -43.15 30.16 -17.52
N ALA A 350 -43.34 31.15 -18.38
CA ALA A 350 -42.50 31.44 -19.53
C ALA A 350 -42.06 32.90 -19.48
N ASP A 351 -40.77 33.12 -19.68
CA ASP A 351 -40.19 34.46 -19.75
C ASP A 351 -39.21 34.52 -20.93
N GLY A 352 -39.46 35.46 -21.83
CA GLY A 352 -38.63 35.62 -23.02
C GLY A 352 -39.23 36.59 -24.03
N PHE A 353 -38.35 37.16 -24.86
CA PHE A 353 -38.72 38.09 -25.93
C PHE A 353 -39.54 39.31 -25.46
N GLY A 354 -39.31 39.80 -24.23
CA GLY A 354 -39.99 40.97 -23.69
C GLY A 354 -41.39 40.69 -23.17
N ARG A 355 -41.73 39.41 -22.99
CA ARG A 355 -43.02 38.95 -22.51
C ARG A 355 -42.84 37.94 -21.38
N THR A 356 -43.74 38.02 -20.42
CA THR A 356 -43.82 37.12 -19.28
C THR A 356 -45.25 36.58 -19.22
N ASP A 357 -45.40 35.26 -19.21
CA ASP A 357 -46.68 34.58 -19.14
C ASP A 357 -46.68 33.49 -18.08
N ALA A 358 -47.83 33.29 -17.44
CA ALA A 358 -48.05 32.21 -16.48
C ALA A 358 -49.40 31.54 -16.72
N TRP A 359 -49.39 30.21 -16.64
CA TRP A 359 -50.58 29.36 -16.61
C TRP A 359 -50.67 28.68 -15.25
N ILE A 360 -51.78 28.92 -14.56
CA ILE A 360 -51.98 28.45 -13.19
C ILE A 360 -52.98 27.31 -13.21
N PHE A 361 -52.53 26.14 -12.83
CA PHE A 361 -53.34 24.94 -12.66
C PHE A 361 -53.72 24.83 -11.19
N ARG A 362 -55.00 25.09 -10.89
CA ARG A 362 -55.53 25.07 -9.53
C ARG A 362 -56.05 23.69 -9.15
N ALA A 363 -56.10 23.42 -7.85
CA ALA A 363 -56.90 22.32 -7.32
C ALA A 363 -58.35 22.43 -7.82
N GLY A 364 -58.97 21.31 -8.20
CA GLY A 364 -60.31 21.29 -8.80
C GLY A 364 -60.34 21.48 -10.33
N GLY A 365 -59.19 21.49 -11.01
CA GLY A 365 -59.10 21.39 -12.48
C GLY A 365 -59.29 22.71 -13.25
N THR A 366 -59.34 23.85 -12.55
CA THR A 366 -59.43 25.16 -13.21
C THR A 366 -58.05 25.62 -13.68
N ILE A 367 -57.96 26.05 -14.94
CA ILE A 367 -56.79 26.74 -15.49
C ILE A 367 -57.08 28.25 -15.50
N SER A 368 -56.22 29.04 -14.87
CA SER A 368 -56.30 30.51 -14.88
C SER A 368 -55.12 31.11 -15.65
N THR A 369 -55.41 32.09 -16.51
CA THR A 369 -54.40 32.92 -17.18
C THR A 369 -54.73 34.39 -16.94
N GLY A 370 -53.73 35.29 -17.02
CA GLY A 370 -53.93 36.71 -16.73
C GLY A 370 -54.97 37.42 -17.62
N LYS A 371 -55.24 36.88 -18.80
CA LYS A 371 -56.26 37.38 -19.74
C LYS A 371 -57.50 36.48 -19.86
N GLY A 372 -57.49 35.31 -19.22
CA GLY A 372 -58.48 34.26 -19.46
C GLY A 372 -58.30 33.52 -20.80
N ASP A 373 -57.23 33.82 -21.53
CA ASP A 373 -56.90 33.19 -22.81
C ASP A 373 -56.52 31.71 -22.62
N VAL A 374 -57.49 30.82 -22.77
CA VAL A 374 -57.29 29.41 -23.10
C VAL A 374 -58.18 29.14 -24.32
N MET A 375 -57.58 29.08 -25.52
CA MET A 375 -58.35 28.80 -26.72
C MET A 375 -58.63 27.30 -26.79
N THR A 376 -59.87 26.90 -26.50
CA THR A 376 -60.31 25.49 -26.51
C THR A 376 -61.10 25.11 -27.77
N THR A 377 -61.32 26.04 -28.71
CA THR A 377 -62.18 25.81 -29.86
C THR A 377 -61.55 26.26 -31.17
N GLY A 378 -61.85 25.52 -32.24
CA GLY A 378 -61.54 25.86 -33.62
C GLY A 378 -62.71 25.49 -34.53
N SER A 379 -63.04 26.36 -35.48
CA SER A 379 -64.16 26.13 -36.42
C SER A 379 -63.72 26.55 -37.83
N ASP A 380 -63.30 25.58 -38.64
CA ASP A 380 -62.95 25.73 -40.06
C ASP A 380 -63.75 24.71 -40.89
N VAL A 381 -64.18 25.07 -42.09
CA VAL A 381 -64.98 24.19 -42.97
C VAL A 381 -64.22 22.90 -43.33
N ARG A 382 -62.89 22.95 -43.41
CA ARG A 382 -62.04 21.78 -43.69
C ARG A 382 -61.98 20.78 -42.54
N LEU A 383 -62.48 21.18 -41.36
CA LEU A 383 -62.56 20.35 -40.16
C LEU A 383 -63.98 19.81 -39.92
N LYS A 384 -64.92 20.01 -40.86
CA LYS A 384 -66.34 19.61 -40.74
C LYS A 384 -66.84 18.89 -41.98
N GLU A 385 -67.73 17.93 -41.80
CA GLU A 385 -68.43 17.20 -42.88
C GLU A 385 -69.91 16.99 -42.52
N GLY A 386 -70.73 16.57 -43.49
CA GLY A 386 -72.14 16.23 -43.22
C GLY A 386 -73.08 17.40 -42.93
N PHE A 387 -72.90 18.55 -43.60
CA PHE A 387 -73.70 19.76 -43.37
C PHE A 387 -75.19 19.56 -43.70
N THR A 388 -76.07 19.79 -42.72
CA THR A 388 -77.53 19.81 -42.86
C THR A 388 -78.10 21.09 -42.24
N GLU A 389 -79.32 21.48 -42.65
CA GLU A 389 -80.02 22.59 -42.00
C GLU A 389 -80.41 22.23 -40.56
N ALA A 390 -80.37 23.22 -39.66
CA ALA A 390 -80.83 23.03 -38.29
C ALA A 390 -82.35 22.73 -38.24
N PRO A 391 -82.83 21.94 -37.26
CA PRO A 391 -84.25 21.64 -37.12
C PRO A 391 -85.11 22.91 -36.90
N ARG A 392 -86.31 22.94 -37.50
CA ARG A 392 -87.31 24.00 -37.27
C ARG A 392 -87.77 24.03 -35.79
N ASN A 393 -88.41 25.12 -35.37
CA ASN A 393 -88.95 25.33 -34.01
C ASN A 393 -87.87 25.53 -32.92
N ALA A 394 -86.82 26.28 -33.22
CA ALA A 394 -85.78 26.61 -32.24
C ALA A 394 -86.37 27.34 -31.02
N LEU A 395 -87.36 28.20 -31.24
CA LEU A 395 -88.05 28.93 -30.16
C LEU A 395 -88.65 27.98 -29.12
N GLN A 396 -89.32 26.91 -29.56
CA GLN A 396 -89.93 25.91 -28.67
C GLN A 396 -88.87 25.12 -27.89
N ARG A 397 -87.70 24.86 -28.48
CA ARG A 397 -86.58 24.20 -27.77
C ARG A 397 -86.02 25.11 -26.69
N VAL A 398 -85.76 26.37 -27.02
CA VAL A 398 -85.24 27.37 -26.06
C VAL A 398 -86.23 27.62 -24.92
N GLU A 399 -87.54 27.67 -25.16
CA GLU A 399 -88.57 27.83 -24.12
C GLU A 399 -88.61 26.69 -23.10
N ARG A 400 -88.25 25.47 -23.52
CA ARG A 400 -88.20 24.28 -22.66
C ARG A 400 -86.90 24.20 -21.84
N LEU A 401 -85.91 25.05 -22.13
CA LEU A 401 -84.62 25.05 -21.47
C LEU A 401 -84.71 25.76 -20.10
N GLY A 402 -84.49 25.05 -19.00
CA GLY A 402 -84.53 25.65 -17.67
C GLY A 402 -83.19 26.24 -17.26
N VAL A 403 -83.19 27.54 -16.96
CA VAL A 403 -82.06 28.24 -16.34
C VAL A 403 -82.07 28.03 -14.83
N CYS A 404 -80.92 27.70 -14.25
CA CYS A 404 -80.77 27.54 -12.81
C CYS A 404 -79.55 28.30 -12.28
N GLU A 405 -79.52 28.52 -10.97
CA GLU A 405 -78.34 29.00 -10.25
C GLU A 405 -77.79 27.89 -9.36
N TYR A 406 -76.48 27.74 -9.33
CA TYR A 406 -75.81 26.66 -8.61
C TYR A 406 -74.42 27.10 -8.10
N GLN A 407 -73.88 26.33 -7.16
CA GLN A 407 -72.47 26.35 -6.75
C GLN A 407 -71.86 25.00 -7.12
N MET A 408 -70.59 25.01 -7.54
CA MET A 408 -69.87 23.76 -7.70
C MET A 408 -69.53 23.19 -6.32
N LYS A 409 -69.54 21.86 -6.17
CA LYS A 409 -69.12 21.22 -4.92
C LYS A 409 -67.67 21.64 -4.62
N GLY A 410 -67.44 22.18 -3.42
CA GLY A 410 -66.12 22.66 -2.99
C GLY A 410 -65.77 24.09 -3.42
N GLU A 411 -66.69 24.85 -4.00
CA GLU A 411 -66.50 26.27 -4.34
C GLU A 411 -67.58 27.17 -3.74
N ASP A 412 -67.22 28.37 -3.30
CA ASP A 412 -68.19 29.37 -2.80
C ASP A 412 -68.84 30.22 -3.93
N ARG A 413 -68.27 30.16 -5.15
CA ARG A 413 -68.71 30.99 -6.27
C ARG A 413 -70.07 30.54 -6.80
N ARG A 414 -71.08 31.41 -6.68
CA ARG A 414 -72.40 31.21 -7.29
C ARG A 414 -72.35 31.45 -8.81
N ARG A 415 -72.96 30.55 -9.57
CA ARG A 415 -72.99 30.54 -11.03
C ARG A 415 -74.44 30.43 -11.52
N ARG A 416 -74.69 30.86 -12.75
CA ARG A 416 -75.97 30.70 -13.46
C ARG A 416 -75.72 29.95 -14.75
N GLY A 417 -76.55 28.96 -15.06
CA GLY A 417 -76.39 28.15 -16.26
C GLY A 417 -77.43 27.04 -16.34
N PHE A 418 -77.03 25.92 -16.91
CA PHE A 418 -77.89 24.77 -17.21
C PHE A 418 -77.38 23.51 -16.49
N ILE A 419 -78.31 22.64 -16.11
CA ILE A 419 -78.00 21.26 -15.69
C ILE A 419 -78.01 20.39 -16.95
N ALA A 420 -76.93 19.64 -17.18
CA ALA A 420 -76.76 18.90 -18.43
C ALA A 420 -77.87 17.86 -18.63
N GLN A 421 -78.25 17.11 -17.58
CA GLN A 421 -79.34 16.14 -17.62
C GLN A 421 -80.68 16.77 -18.01
N GLN A 422 -80.91 18.04 -17.63
CA GLN A 422 -82.12 18.75 -18.05
C GLN A 422 -82.04 19.16 -19.53
N ALA A 423 -80.90 19.68 -19.98
CA ALA A 423 -80.71 20.10 -21.36
C ALA A 423 -80.86 18.92 -22.35
N ASP A 424 -80.40 17.72 -21.97
CA ASP A 424 -80.52 16.49 -22.75
C ASP A 424 -81.99 16.10 -23.04
N THR A 425 -82.90 16.36 -22.09
CA THR A 425 -84.34 16.10 -22.30
C THR A 425 -85.00 17.04 -23.31
N VAL A 426 -84.35 18.16 -23.63
CA VAL A 426 -84.82 19.13 -24.63
C VAL A 426 -84.30 18.74 -26.01
N ASP A 427 -83.00 18.58 -26.14
CA ASP A 427 -82.30 18.11 -27.35
C ASP A 427 -81.00 17.43 -26.95
N THR A 428 -80.75 16.22 -27.43
CA THR A 428 -79.55 15.46 -27.09
C THR A 428 -78.26 16.11 -27.62
N THR A 429 -78.36 17.01 -28.61
CA THR A 429 -77.23 17.81 -29.14
C THR A 429 -76.78 18.88 -28.15
N TYR A 430 -77.59 19.23 -27.15
CA TYR A 430 -77.20 20.18 -26.10
C TYR A 430 -76.27 19.57 -25.06
N THR A 431 -75.99 18.27 -25.13
CA THR A 431 -75.05 17.62 -24.23
C THR A 431 -74.04 16.75 -24.96
N PHE A 432 -72.95 16.46 -24.27
CA PHE A 432 -71.99 15.45 -24.70
C PHE A 432 -71.37 14.76 -23.47
N MET A 433 -70.98 13.49 -23.64
CA MET A 433 -70.28 12.76 -22.58
C MET A 433 -68.81 13.16 -22.52
N GLY A 434 -68.37 13.54 -21.33
CA GLY A 434 -66.97 13.77 -21.01
C GLY A 434 -66.25 12.50 -20.57
N CYS A 435 -65.15 12.68 -19.85
CA CYS A 435 -64.41 11.58 -19.26
C CYS A 435 -65.15 10.94 -18.08
N GLU A 436 -64.80 9.68 -17.81
CA GLU A 436 -65.21 8.97 -16.59
C GLU A 436 -64.60 9.66 -15.36
N GLN A 437 -65.43 9.90 -14.35
CA GLN A 437 -65.03 10.39 -13.04
C GLN A 437 -65.54 9.45 -11.96
N GLU A 438 -64.82 9.42 -10.83
CA GLU A 438 -65.20 8.70 -9.63
C GLU A 438 -65.55 9.72 -8.54
N ILE A 439 -66.78 9.67 -8.04
CA ILE A 439 -67.23 10.49 -6.91
C ILE A 439 -67.86 9.54 -5.88
N ASP A 440 -67.43 9.65 -4.63
CA ASP A 440 -67.94 8.83 -3.51
C ASP A 440 -67.88 7.30 -3.78
N GLY A 441 -66.91 6.85 -4.61
CA GLY A 441 -66.71 5.44 -4.98
C GLY A 441 -67.53 4.95 -6.16
N GLU A 442 -68.35 5.79 -6.79
CA GLU A 442 -69.12 5.48 -8.00
C GLU A 442 -68.46 6.08 -9.25
N LYS A 443 -68.26 5.26 -10.28
CA LYS A 443 -67.72 5.67 -11.57
C LYS A 443 -68.85 6.02 -12.54
N PHE A 444 -68.82 7.22 -13.10
CA PHE A 444 -69.78 7.68 -14.10
C PHE A 444 -69.12 8.58 -15.14
N GLN A 445 -69.69 8.65 -16.34
CA GLN A 445 -69.27 9.62 -17.35
C GLN A 445 -69.96 10.96 -17.07
N VAL A 446 -69.16 12.02 -16.98
CA VAL A 446 -69.70 13.36 -16.74
C VAL A 446 -70.42 13.86 -17.98
N MET A 447 -71.72 14.10 -17.87
CA MET A 447 -72.50 14.78 -18.92
C MET A 447 -72.21 16.28 -18.89
N ASN A 448 -71.76 16.83 -20.02
CA ASN A 448 -71.44 18.24 -20.19
C ASN A 448 -72.48 18.93 -21.07
N VAL A 449 -72.63 20.25 -20.91
CA VAL A 449 -73.49 21.08 -21.76
C VAL A 449 -72.71 21.58 -22.96
N ASP A 450 -73.25 21.38 -24.17
CA ASP A 450 -72.79 22.05 -25.38
C ASP A 450 -73.45 23.43 -25.50
N TYR A 451 -72.72 24.44 -25.04
CA TYR A 451 -73.18 25.83 -25.12
C TYR A 451 -73.25 26.34 -26.57
N VAL A 452 -72.47 25.78 -27.50
CA VAL A 452 -72.48 26.22 -28.91
C VAL A 452 -73.79 25.81 -29.56
N ALA A 453 -74.27 24.59 -29.30
CA ALA A 453 -75.57 24.11 -29.79
C ALA A 453 -76.73 24.98 -29.27
N ILE A 454 -76.73 25.32 -27.98
CA ILE A 454 -77.74 26.20 -27.37
C ILE A 454 -77.69 27.62 -27.96
N ILE A 455 -76.48 28.17 -28.14
CA ILE A 455 -76.30 29.50 -28.75
C ILE A 455 -76.80 29.51 -30.20
N ALA A 456 -76.56 28.44 -30.96
CA ALA A 456 -77.07 28.32 -32.33
C ALA A 456 -78.60 28.38 -32.37
N ASP A 457 -79.28 27.65 -31.49
CA ASP A 457 -80.74 27.69 -31.39
C ASP A 457 -81.27 29.02 -30.84
N LEU A 458 -80.53 29.70 -29.96
CA LEU A 458 -80.88 31.06 -29.55
C LEU A 458 -80.86 32.02 -30.76
N VAL A 459 -79.85 31.92 -31.62
CA VAL A 459 -79.78 32.71 -32.87
C VAL A 459 -80.96 32.36 -33.78
N SER A 460 -81.26 31.07 -33.98
CA SER A 460 -82.40 30.63 -34.80
C SER A 460 -83.74 31.08 -34.22
N SER A 461 -83.89 31.11 -32.89
CA SER A 461 -85.10 31.60 -32.23
C SER A 461 -85.32 33.09 -32.47
N VAL A 462 -84.24 33.90 -32.44
CA VAL A 462 -84.31 35.33 -32.77
C VAL A 462 -84.70 35.54 -34.25
N GLN A 463 -84.17 34.72 -35.16
CA GLN A 463 -84.55 34.75 -36.57
C GLN A 463 -86.03 34.40 -36.78
N GLU A 464 -86.52 33.39 -36.07
CA GLU A 464 -87.92 32.94 -36.09
C GLU A 464 -88.87 34.04 -35.56
N LEU A 465 -88.57 34.61 -34.38
CA LEU A 465 -89.33 35.71 -33.79
C LEU A 465 -89.38 36.94 -34.70
N ARG A 466 -88.24 37.29 -35.34
CA ARG A 466 -88.19 38.40 -36.29
C ARG A 466 -89.10 38.16 -37.49
N LYS A 467 -89.14 36.92 -38.01
CA LYS A 467 -90.03 36.54 -39.11
C LYS A 467 -91.50 36.66 -38.69
N GLN A 468 -91.87 36.09 -37.54
CA GLN A 468 -93.23 36.19 -37.00
C GLN A 468 -93.68 37.64 -36.80
N LEU A 469 -92.77 38.51 -36.33
CA LEU A 469 -93.05 39.94 -36.19
C LEU A 469 -93.29 40.61 -37.55
N SER A 470 -92.46 40.33 -38.56
CA SER A 470 -92.65 40.84 -39.92
C SER A 470 -93.99 40.40 -40.50
N ASP A 471 -94.33 39.11 -40.37
CA ASP A 471 -95.58 38.54 -40.86
C ASP A 471 -96.79 39.21 -40.16
N LEU A 472 -96.70 39.43 -38.84
CA LEU A 472 -97.73 40.13 -38.07
C LEU A 472 -97.90 41.59 -38.51
N VAL A 473 -96.80 42.29 -38.78
CA VAL A 473 -96.82 43.67 -39.28
C VAL A 473 -97.46 43.74 -40.67
N GLU A 474 -97.22 42.76 -41.55
CA GLU A 474 -97.86 42.71 -42.87
C GLU A 474 -99.36 42.43 -42.77
N ILE A 475 -99.78 41.52 -41.89
CA ILE A 475 -101.21 41.24 -41.63
C ILE A 475 -101.91 42.51 -41.13
N ASN A 476 -101.29 43.26 -40.22
CA ASN A 476 -101.82 44.52 -39.69
C ASN A 476 -101.80 45.69 -40.69
N LYS A 477 -101.11 45.57 -41.84
CA LYS A 477 -101.17 46.57 -42.93
C LYS A 477 -102.31 46.29 -43.91
N GLN A 478 -102.85 45.07 -43.91
CA GLN A 478 -103.92 44.63 -44.83
C GLN A 478 -105.32 44.76 -44.22
N ASN A 479 -105.41 44.97 -42.91
CA ASN A 479 -106.61 45.39 -42.18
C ASN A 479 -106.55 46.90 -41.90
#